data_AF-A0A376RGU8-F1
#
_entry.id   AF-A0A376RGU8-F1
#
_cell.length_a   1.000
_cell.length_b   1.000
_cell.length_c   1.000
_cell.angle_alpha   90.00
_cell.angle_beta   90.00
_cell.angle_gamma   90.00
#
_symmetry.space_group_name_H-M   'P 1'
#
loop_
_entity.id
_entity.type
_entity.pdbx_description
1 polymer ?
#
loop_
_entity_poly.entity_id
_entity_poly.type
_entity_poly.pdbx_seq_one_letter_code
_entity_poly.pdbx_strand_id
1 'polypeptide(L)'
;MMNKAIEKGVAAENVIFFPNWSEIARFQHVADVDVDALRNQLGLPDNKKIILYSGNIGEKQGLENVIEAADRLRDEPLILPLSGRAAASAAGKNGAAAWTAQHAIFPAAIV
;
A
#
# COMPACT_ATOMS: atom_id res chain seq x y z
N MET A 1 19.21 -10.21 -2.18
CA MET A 1 19.91 -9.18 -2.98
C MET A 1 21.43 -9.37 -2.97
N MET A 2 22.04 -9.69 -1.82
CA MET A 2 23.47 -10.01 -1.74
C MET A 2 23.91 -11.15 -2.67
N ASN A 3 23.19 -12.27 -2.67
CA ASN A 3 23.49 -13.40 -3.56
C ASN A 3 23.47 -12.99 -5.04
N LYS A 4 22.53 -12.13 -5.45
CA LYS A 4 22.48 -11.60 -6.81
C LYS A 4 23.68 -10.71 -7.16
N ALA A 5 24.29 -10.04 -6.19
CA ALA A 5 25.51 -9.24 -6.42
C ALA A 5 26.73 -10.17 -6.60
N ILE A 6 26.82 -11.22 -5.79
CA ILE A 6 27.87 -12.26 -5.91
C ILE A 6 27.74 -13.01 -7.25
N GLU A 7 26.53 -13.43 -7.62
CA GLU A 7 26.23 -14.04 -8.92
C GLU A 7 26.64 -13.17 -10.12
N LYS A 8 26.69 -11.85 -9.92
CA LYS A 8 27.13 -10.86 -10.92
C LYS A 8 28.63 -10.55 -10.86
N GLY A 9 29.39 -11.26 -10.02
CA GLY A 9 30.86 -11.18 -9.98
C GLY A 9 31.45 -10.30 -8.88
N VAL A 10 30.64 -9.79 -7.94
CA VAL A 10 31.17 -9.08 -6.76
C VAL A 10 31.78 -10.09 -5.80
N ALA A 11 33.06 -9.92 -5.45
CA ALA A 11 33.73 -10.78 -4.47
C ALA A 11 33.01 -10.72 -3.11
N ALA A 12 32.82 -11.87 -2.46
CA ALA A 12 31.96 -11.98 -1.28
C ALA A 12 32.42 -11.09 -0.11
N GLU A 13 33.74 -10.93 0.05
CA GLU A 13 34.36 -10.06 1.02
C GLU A 13 34.05 -8.56 0.82
N ASN A 14 33.62 -8.18 -0.39
CA ASN A 14 33.23 -6.81 -0.74
C ASN A 14 31.71 -6.58 -0.64
N VAL A 15 30.93 -7.59 -0.22
CA VAL A 15 29.47 -7.48 -0.07
C VAL A 15 29.12 -7.27 1.40
N ILE A 16 28.47 -6.14 1.68
CA ILE A 16 27.96 -5.81 3.01
C ILE A 16 26.44 -5.81 2.97
N PHE A 17 25.82 -6.42 3.98
CA PHE A 17 24.38 -6.32 4.18
C PHE A 17 24.02 -4.96 4.77
N PHE A 18 23.21 -4.21 4.05
CA PHE A 18 22.64 -2.96 4.55
C PHE A 18 21.12 -3.03 4.48
N PRO A 19 20.44 -3.30 5.61
CA PRO A 19 18.99 -3.41 5.63
C PRO A 19 18.34 -2.05 5.36
N ASN A 20 17.17 -2.06 4.74
CA ASN A 20 16.32 -0.88 4.70
C ASN A 20 15.89 -0.52 6.12
N TRP A 21 15.83 0.78 6.43
CA TRP A 21 15.29 1.29 7.68
C TRP A 21 14.25 2.38 7.39
N SER A 22 13.43 2.67 8.39
CA SER A 22 12.53 3.83 8.42
C SER A 22 12.62 4.47 9.80
N GLU A 23 12.34 5.77 9.91
CA GLU A 23 12.27 6.43 11.22
C GLU A 23 10.85 6.28 11.78
N ILE A 24 10.72 5.48 12.83
CA ILE A 24 9.44 5.21 13.48
C ILE A 24 9.07 6.27 14.53
N ALA A 25 10.06 6.98 15.08
CA ALA A 25 9.86 7.92 16.19
C ALA A 25 8.90 9.07 15.83
N ARG A 26 8.93 9.52 14.57
CA ARG A 26 8.03 10.54 14.01
C ARG A 26 6.56 10.12 13.90
N PHE A 27 6.25 8.83 14.09
CA PHE A 27 4.88 8.29 14.04
C PHE A 27 4.38 7.77 15.40
N GLN A 28 5.12 8.05 16.47
CA GLN A 28 4.71 7.69 17.83
C GLN A 28 3.89 8.82 18.46
N HIS A 29 2.98 8.47 19.38
CA HIS A 29 2.15 9.44 20.13
C HIS A 29 1.21 10.29 19.27
N VAL A 30 0.63 9.71 18.22
CA VAL A 30 -0.45 10.36 17.45
C VAL A 30 -1.66 10.54 18.38
N ALA A 31 -2.19 11.77 18.45
CA ALA A 31 -3.35 12.06 19.29
C ALA A 31 -4.63 11.51 18.65
N ASP A 32 -5.52 10.93 19.46
CA ASP A 32 -6.77 10.35 18.97
C ASP A 32 -7.62 11.36 18.18
N VAL A 33 -7.61 12.63 18.59
CA VAL A 33 -8.32 13.72 17.90
C VAL A 33 -7.84 13.92 16.45
N ASP A 34 -6.53 13.75 16.19
CA ASP A 34 -5.97 13.89 14.84
C ASP A 34 -6.32 12.67 13.98
N VAL A 35 -6.38 11.48 14.60
CA VAL A 35 -6.86 10.26 13.95
C VAL A 35 -8.32 10.41 13.54
N ASP A 36 -9.18 10.85 14.45
CA ASP A 36 -10.61 11.05 14.19
C ASP A 36 -10.84 12.12 13.13
N ALA A 37 -10.10 13.23 13.17
CA ALA A 37 -10.14 14.27 12.15
C ALA A 37 -9.78 13.72 10.77
N LEU A 38 -8.72 12.92 10.67
CA LEU A 38 -8.29 12.30 9.41
C LEU A 38 -9.32 11.27 8.91
N ARG A 39 -9.87 10.42 9.79
CA ARG A 39 -10.93 9.46 9.41
C ARG A 39 -12.14 10.18 8.82
N ASN A 40 -12.59 11.25 9.47
CA ASN A 40 -13.71 12.06 9.00
C ASN A 40 -13.40 12.73 7.66
N GLN A 41 -12.21 13.30 7.49
CA GLN A 41 -11.78 13.92 6.23
C GLN A 41 -11.76 12.90 5.08
N LEU A 42 -11.37 11.66 5.35
CA LEU A 42 -11.30 10.59 4.35
C LEU A 42 -12.63 9.81 4.20
N GLY A 43 -13.67 10.16 4.97
CA GLY A 43 -14.97 9.46 4.95
C GLY A 43 -14.89 8.00 5.42
N LEU A 44 -13.94 7.68 6.31
CA LEU A 44 -13.71 6.32 6.79
C LEU A 44 -14.62 6.02 8.00
N PRO A 45 -15.49 5.00 7.94
CA PRO A 45 -16.39 4.64 9.03
C PRO A 45 -15.66 4.04 10.23
N ASP A 46 -16.14 4.33 11.43
CA ASP A 46 -15.53 3.90 12.70
C ASP A 46 -15.75 2.43 13.02
N ASN A 47 -16.79 1.82 12.45
CA ASN A 47 -17.13 0.41 12.67
C ASN A 47 -16.42 -0.55 11.69
N LYS A 48 -15.43 -0.08 10.94
CA LYS A 48 -14.65 -0.91 10.02
C LYS A 48 -13.16 -0.85 10.29
N LYS A 49 -12.51 -2.01 10.17
CA LYS A 49 -11.04 -2.10 10.17
C LYS A 49 -10.52 -1.63 8.81
N ILE A 50 -9.41 -0.91 8.83
CA ILE A 50 -8.77 -0.36 7.64
C ILE A 50 -7.55 -1.23 7.30
N ILE A 51 -7.47 -1.69 6.06
CA ILE A 51 -6.33 -2.44 5.52
C ILE A 51 -5.75 -1.62 4.36
N LEU A 52 -4.63 -0.95 4.61
CA LEU A 52 -3.99 -0.08 3.63
C LEU A 52 -2.95 -0.86 2.80
N TYR A 53 -3.07 -0.81 1.48
CA TYR A 53 -1.94 -1.09 0.59
C TYR A 53 -1.20 0.22 0.30
N SER A 54 0.10 0.26 0.57
CA SER A 54 0.97 1.38 0.22
C SER A 54 2.07 0.88 -0.73
N GLY A 55 1.99 1.29 -2.00
CA GLY A 55 2.92 0.82 -3.01
C GLY A 55 2.58 1.27 -4.42
N ASN A 56 3.42 0.90 -5.38
CA ASN A 56 3.17 1.20 -6.79
C ASN A 56 1.93 0.43 -7.28
N ILE A 57 1.12 1.09 -8.11
CA ILE A 57 -0.07 0.50 -8.72
C ILE A 57 0.24 0.22 -10.20
N GLY A 58 0.48 -1.05 -10.52
CA GLY A 58 0.75 -1.50 -11.89
C GLY A 58 0.63 -3.01 -12.05
N GLU A 59 0.39 -3.47 -13.28
CA GLU A 59 0.07 -4.88 -13.61
C GLU A 59 1.09 -5.92 -13.12
N LYS A 60 2.34 -5.52 -12.84
CA LYS A 60 3.40 -6.42 -12.39
C LYS A 60 3.66 -6.39 -10.87
N GLN A 61 2.81 -5.71 -10.11
CA GLN A 61 2.99 -5.54 -8.66
C GLN A 61 2.18 -6.56 -7.84
N GLY A 62 1.48 -7.51 -8.48
CA GLY A 62 0.76 -8.58 -7.78
C GLY A 62 -0.53 -8.13 -7.10
N LEU A 63 -1.10 -7.00 -7.52
CA LEU A 63 -2.29 -6.41 -6.89
C LEU A 63 -3.54 -7.27 -7.12
N GLU A 64 -3.54 -8.15 -8.12
CA GLU A 64 -4.58 -9.14 -8.36
C GLU A 64 -4.87 -10.02 -7.13
N ASN A 65 -3.84 -10.40 -6.37
CA ASN A 65 -4.02 -11.20 -5.15
C ASN A 65 -4.68 -10.38 -4.03
N VAL A 66 -4.36 -9.09 -3.95
CA VAL A 66 -4.98 -8.17 -2.97
C VAL A 66 -6.45 -7.96 -3.31
N ILE A 67 -6.77 -7.81 -4.59
CA ILE A 67 -8.14 -7.67 -5.08
C ILE A 67 -8.95 -8.95 -4.83
N GLU A 68 -8.37 -10.11 -5.14
CA GLU A 68 -9.01 -11.40 -4.88
C GLU A 68 -9.30 -11.59 -3.39
N ALA A 69 -8.35 -11.25 -2.52
CA ALA A 69 -8.56 -11.28 -1.08
C ALA A 69 -9.66 -10.30 -0.65
N ALA A 70 -9.72 -9.10 -1.24
CA ALA A 70 -10.76 -8.11 -0.96
C ALA A 70 -12.16 -8.64 -1.30
N ASP A 71 -12.32 -9.25 -2.48
CA ASP A 71 -13.61 -9.79 -2.91
C ASP A 71 -14.08 -10.94 -2.02
N ARG A 72 -13.17 -11.84 -1.63
CA ARG A 72 -13.46 -12.93 -0.67
C ARG A 72 -13.85 -12.43 0.73
N LEU A 73 -13.44 -11.20 1.09
CA LEU A 73 -13.68 -10.59 2.40
C LEU A 73 -14.72 -9.46 2.36
N ARG A 74 -15.49 -9.35 1.28
CA ARG A 74 -16.44 -8.25 1.04
C ARG A 74 -17.52 -8.06 2.12
N ASP A 75 -17.88 -9.15 2.81
CA ASP A 75 -18.92 -9.18 3.84
C ASP A 75 -18.36 -8.91 5.24
N GLU A 76 -17.05 -8.88 5.39
CA GLU A 76 -16.40 -8.50 6.64
C GLU A 76 -16.43 -6.97 6.83
N PRO A 77 -16.37 -6.46 8.07
CA PRO A 77 -16.34 -5.03 8.36
C PRO A 77 -14.94 -4.44 8.08
N LEU A 78 -14.49 -4.56 6.84
CA LEU A 78 -13.17 -4.13 6.36
C LEU A 78 -13.32 -3.06 5.27
N ILE A 79 -12.32 -2.19 5.16
CA ILE A 79 -12.11 -1.31 4.01
C ILE A 79 -10.67 -1.48 3.55
N LEU A 80 -10.46 -1.54 2.24
CA LEU A 80 -9.14 -1.67 1.64
C LEU A 80 -8.77 -0.40 0.85
N PRO A 81 -8.21 0.63 1.49
CA PRO A 81 -7.66 1.75 0.74
C PRO A 81 -6.39 1.37 0.00
N LEU A 82 -6.24 1.91 -1.21
CA LEU A 82 -5.01 1.82 -1.98
C LEU A 82 -4.35 3.20 -2.04
N SER A 83 -3.10 3.29 -1.60
CA SER A 83 -2.27 4.48 -1.72
C SER A 83 -1.08 4.18 -2.63
N GLY A 84 -0.98 4.93 -3.73
CA GLY A 84 0.06 4.70 -4.74
C GLY A 84 -0.08 5.55 -5.98
N ARG A 85 1.01 5.68 -6.74
CA ARG A 85 0.98 6.30 -8.06
C ARG A 85 0.73 5.22 -9.11
N ALA A 86 -0.35 5.36 -9.88
CA ALA A 86 -0.58 4.52 -11.06
C ALA A 86 0.41 4.89 -12.17
N ALA A 87 1.06 3.90 -12.78
CA ALA A 87 1.85 4.13 -13.98
C ALA A 87 0.92 4.51 -15.15
N ALA A 88 1.32 5.47 -15.98
CA ALA A 88 0.50 6.01 -17.09
C ALA A 88 0.03 4.96 -18.12
N SER A 89 0.64 3.77 -18.15
CA SER A 89 0.26 2.66 -19.03
C SER A 89 -0.58 1.57 -18.38
N ALA A 90 -0.84 1.63 -17.07
CA ALA A 90 -1.65 0.62 -16.35
C ALA A 90 -3.16 0.91 -16.42
N ALA A 91 -3.56 2.02 -17.04
CA ALA A 91 -4.96 2.31 -17.36
C ALA A 91 -5.41 1.50 -18.60
N GLY A 92 -5.34 0.18 -18.51
CA GLY A 92 -6.22 -0.66 -19.31
C GLY A 92 -7.65 -0.29 -18.96
N LYS A 93 -8.44 0.12 -19.95
CA LYS A 93 -9.80 0.69 -19.83
C LYS A 93 -10.80 -0.17 -19.04
N ASN A 94 -10.44 -1.40 -18.69
CA ASN A 94 -11.29 -2.38 -18.00
C ASN A 94 -10.91 -2.60 -16.53
N GLY A 95 -9.72 -2.18 -16.09
CA GLY A 95 -9.26 -2.40 -14.71
C GLY A 95 -9.77 -1.34 -13.74
N ALA A 96 -9.70 -0.06 -14.12
CA ALA A 96 -9.99 1.08 -13.24
C ALA A 96 -11.50 1.40 -13.07
N ALA A 97 -12.39 0.76 -13.83
CA ALA A 97 -13.83 1.06 -13.82
C ALA A 97 -14.65 0.23 -12.81
N ALA A 98 -14.05 -0.79 -12.18
CA ALA A 98 -14.73 -1.66 -11.21
C ALA A 98 -14.66 -1.18 -9.75
N TRP A 99 -14.03 -0.03 -9.49
CA TRP A 99 -13.68 0.43 -8.15
C TRP A 99 -14.79 1.34 -7.59
N THR A 100 -15.86 0.74 -7.12
CA THR A 100 -16.91 1.44 -6.35
C THR A 100 -16.59 1.45 -4.86
N ALA A 101 -17.25 2.39 -4.16
CA ALA A 101 -17.20 2.86 -2.76
C ALA A 101 -16.52 2.03 -1.63
N GLN A 102 -16.31 0.72 -1.77
CA GLN A 102 -15.54 -0.11 -0.82
C GLN A 102 -14.01 0.03 -0.97
N HIS A 103 -13.54 0.55 -2.10
CA HIS A 103 -12.11 0.65 -2.42
C HIS A 103 -11.73 2.11 -2.72
N ALA A 104 -11.37 2.86 -1.67
CA ALA A 104 -10.94 4.25 -1.83
C ALA A 104 -9.48 4.30 -2.30
N ILE A 105 -9.22 4.94 -3.45
CA ILE A 105 -7.87 5.24 -3.92
C ILE A 105 -7.49 6.63 -3.41
N PHE A 106 -6.44 6.70 -2.60
CA PHE A 106 -5.94 7.95 -2.05
C PHE A 106 -4.65 8.38 -2.78
N PRO A 107 -4.50 9.66 -3.15
CA PRO A 107 -3.25 10.16 -3.72
C PRO A 107 -2.09 9.97 -2.73
N ALA A 108 -0.89 9.73 -3.26
CA ALA A 108 0.33 9.44 -2.48
C ALA A 108 0.78 10.58 -1.52
N ALA A 109 0.05 11.69 -1.47
CA ALA A 109 0.33 12.86 -0.63
C ALA A 109 -0.39 12.84 0.74
N ILE A 110 -1.03 11.73 1.12
CA ILE A 110 -1.77 11.59 2.39
C ILE A 110 -0.89 11.03 3.53
N VAL A 111 0.45 10.96 3.37
CA VAL A 111 1.38 10.60 4.44
C VAL A 111 2.50 11.63 4.53
#